data_AF-Q8YT42-F1
#
_entry.id   AF-Q8YT42-F1
#
_cell.length_a   1.000
_cell.length_b   1.000
_cell.length_c   1.000
_cell.angle_alpha   90.00
_cell.angle_beta   90.00
_cell.angle_gamma   90.00
#
_symmetry.space_group_name_H-M   'P 1'
#
loop_
_entity.id
_entity.type
_entity.pdbx_description
1 polymer ?
#
loop_
_entity_poly.entity_id
_entity_poly.type
_entity_poly.pdbx_seq_one_letter_code
_entity_poly.pdbx_strand_id
1 'polypeptide(L)'
;MTQEVDQQILLQQLKSDYRQILLSYFTTDKALKEKIDKFINAVFCANIPVPEIIEIHMELIDEFSKQLRLEGRGDETLMDYRLTLIDILAHLCEAYRGAIFK
;
A
#
# COMPACT_ATOMS: atom_id res chain seq x y z
N MET A 1 -1.21 24.53 -11.38
CA MET A 1 -0.67 24.51 -10.00
C MET A 1 -1.56 23.77 -9.01
N THR A 2 -2.90 23.82 -9.11
CA THR A 2 -3.80 23.09 -8.18
C THR A 2 -3.77 21.57 -8.38
N GLN A 3 -3.83 21.08 -9.63
CA GLN A 3 -3.94 19.63 -9.90
C GLN A 3 -2.71 18.80 -9.44
N GLU A 4 -1.49 19.33 -9.58
CA GLU A 4 -0.28 18.64 -9.14
C GLU A 4 -0.22 18.53 -7.61
N VAL A 5 -0.65 19.58 -6.90
CA VAL A 5 -0.74 19.59 -5.43
C VAL A 5 -1.77 18.58 -4.96
N ASP A 6 -2.93 18.49 -5.62
CA ASP A 6 -3.98 17.52 -5.29
C ASP A 6 -3.49 16.07 -5.48
N GLN A 7 -2.75 15.81 -6.56
CA GLN A 7 -2.16 14.49 -6.82
C GLN A 7 -1.11 14.13 -5.75
N GLN A 8 -0.24 15.08 -5.37
CA GLN A 8 0.74 14.84 -4.32
C GLN A 8 0.08 14.57 -2.95
N ILE A 9 -0.96 15.32 -2.60
CA ILE A 9 -1.72 15.10 -1.36
C ILE A 9 -2.35 13.70 -1.37
N LEU A 10 -2.95 13.30 -2.49
CA LEU A 10 -3.53 11.97 -2.65
C LEU A 10 -2.47 10.86 -2.48
N LEU A 11 -1.32 10.98 -3.15
CA LEU A 11 -0.24 10.00 -3.04
C LEU A 11 0.30 9.89 -1.61
N GLN A 12 0.41 11.00 -0.88
CA GLN A 12 0.82 10.98 0.53
C GLN A 12 -0.22 10.29 1.42
N GLN A 13 -1.52 10.49 1.17
CA GLN A 13 -2.59 9.78 1.87
C GLN A 13 -2.53 8.28 1.59
N LEU A 14 -2.41 7.89 0.32
CA LEU A 14 -2.27 6.49 -0.08
C LEU A 14 -1.04 5.83 0.56
N LYS A 15 0.11 6.52 0.60
CA LYS A 15 1.31 6.03 1.28
C LYS A 15 1.09 5.83 2.78
N SER A 16 0.38 6.75 3.44
CA SER A 16 0.02 6.62 4.86
C SER A 16 -0.89 5.41 5.11
N ASP A 17 -1.92 5.22 4.28
CA ASP A 17 -2.85 4.10 4.38
C ASP A 17 -2.15 2.75 4.12
N TYR A 18 -1.30 2.69 3.09
CA TYR A 18 -0.50 1.51 2.78
C TYR A 18 0.47 1.17 3.91
N ARG A 19 1.10 2.18 4.55
CA ARG A 19 1.94 1.97 5.74
C ARG A 19 1.15 1.30 6.86
N GLN A 20 -0.10 1.72 7.11
CA GLN A 20 -0.96 1.10 8.12
C GLN A 20 -1.30 -0.35 7.78
N ILE A 21 -1.52 -0.67 6.51
CA ILE A 21 -1.75 -2.04 6.03
C ILE A 21 -0.51 -2.88 6.32
N LEU A 22 0.69 -2.45 5.90
CA LEU A 22 1.94 -3.17 6.18
C LEU A 22 2.10 -3.47 7.67
N LEU A 23 2.02 -2.46 8.52
CA LEU A 23 2.20 -2.61 9.98
C LEU A 23 1.17 -3.55 10.63
N SER A 24 -0.01 -3.70 10.03
CA SER A 24 -1.09 -4.54 10.54
C SER A 24 -1.15 -5.92 9.87
N TYR A 25 -0.43 -6.14 8.78
CA TYR A 25 -0.64 -7.28 7.87
C TYR A 25 -0.41 -8.65 8.53
N PHE A 26 0.66 -8.77 9.33
CA PHE A 26 1.00 -10.00 10.06
C PHE A 26 0.44 -10.03 11.49
N THR A 27 -0.47 -9.11 11.82
CA THR A 27 -1.14 -9.06 13.12
C THR A 27 -2.52 -9.69 13.02
N THR A 28 -3.15 -9.98 14.17
CA THR A 28 -4.54 -10.48 14.24
C THR A 28 -5.58 -9.35 14.15
N ASP A 29 -5.20 -8.19 13.58
CA ASP A 29 -6.07 -7.02 13.47
C ASP A 29 -7.27 -7.29 12.55
N LYS A 30 -8.46 -7.35 13.16
CA LYS A 30 -9.73 -7.53 12.44
C LYS A 30 -10.05 -6.37 11.49
N ALA A 31 -9.47 -5.19 11.72
CA ALA A 31 -9.66 -4.02 10.87
C ALA A 31 -8.77 -4.04 9.62
N LEU A 32 -7.84 -5.00 9.48
CA LEU A 32 -6.95 -5.11 8.31
C LEU A 32 -7.75 -5.16 7.00
N LYS A 33 -8.80 -5.97 6.96
CA LYS A 33 -9.66 -6.10 5.77
C LYS A 33 -10.28 -4.75 5.38
N GLU A 34 -10.81 -4.01 6.34
CA GLU A 34 -11.40 -2.70 6.08
C GLU A 34 -10.37 -1.67 5.60
N LYS A 35 -9.13 -1.74 6.10
CA LYS A 35 -8.01 -0.90 5.63
C LYS A 35 -7.67 -1.22 4.18
N ILE A 36 -7.57 -2.50 3.84
CA ILE A 36 -7.33 -2.97 2.47
C ILE A 36 -8.47 -2.50 1.55
N ASP A 37 -9.73 -2.76 1.90
CA ASP A 37 -10.89 -2.36 1.08
C ASP A 37 -10.94 -0.85 0.83
N LYS A 38 -10.65 -0.02 1.85
CA LYS A 38 -10.57 1.44 1.72
C LYS A 38 -9.43 1.88 0.80
N PHE A 39 -8.25 1.29 0.96
CA PHE A 39 -7.10 1.59 0.13
C PHE A 39 -7.36 1.23 -1.34
N ILE A 40 -7.89 0.02 -1.59
CA ILE A 40 -8.22 -0.46 -2.94
C ILE A 40 -9.26 0.44 -3.60
N ASN A 41 -10.30 0.85 -2.86
CA ASN A 41 -11.30 1.79 -3.38
C ASN A 41 -10.70 3.14 -3.76
N ALA A 42 -9.81 3.70 -2.93
CA ALA A 42 -9.15 4.98 -3.21
C ALA A 42 -8.26 4.89 -4.47
N VAL A 43 -7.43 3.85 -4.57
CA VAL A 43 -6.56 3.58 -5.73
C VAL A 43 -7.40 3.39 -7.00
N PHE A 44 -8.46 2.59 -6.93
CA PHE A 44 -9.33 2.30 -8.06
C PHE A 44 -10.07 3.56 -8.56
N CYS A 45 -10.69 4.32 -7.65
CA CYS A 45 -11.43 5.53 -8.01
C CYS A 45 -10.54 6.64 -8.58
N ALA A 46 -9.30 6.76 -8.09
CA ALA A 46 -8.34 7.73 -8.60
C ALA A 46 -7.58 7.23 -9.85
N ASN A 47 -7.84 6.00 -10.30
CA ASN A 47 -7.17 5.36 -11.43
C ASN A 47 -5.63 5.41 -11.33
N ILE A 48 -5.13 5.12 -10.12
CA ILE A 48 -3.70 5.15 -9.82
C ILE A 48 -2.99 4.01 -10.58
N PRO A 49 -1.94 4.30 -11.37
CA PRO A 49 -1.17 3.27 -12.06
C PRO A 49 -0.52 2.28 -11.08
N VAL A 50 -0.55 0.99 -11.42
CA VAL A 50 0.12 -0.06 -10.62
C VAL A 50 1.59 0.26 -10.28
N PRO A 51 2.41 0.85 -11.17
CA PRO A 51 3.77 1.27 -10.82
C PRO A 51 3.85 2.22 -9.62
N GLU A 52 2.89 3.13 -9.42
CA GLU A 52 2.90 4.05 -8.27
C GLU A 52 2.63 3.31 -6.95
N ILE A 53 1.81 2.25 -6.97
CA ILE A 53 1.59 1.38 -5.81
C ILE A 53 2.88 0.63 -5.43
N ILE A 54 3.60 0.14 -6.45
CA ILE A 54 4.89 -0.53 -6.27
C ILE A 54 5.93 0.46 -5.73
N GLU A 55 5.94 1.70 -6.22
CA GLU A 55 6.82 2.76 -5.72
C GLU A 55 6.55 3.07 -4.24
N ILE A 56 5.28 3.27 -3.87
CA ILE A 56 4.87 3.44 -2.46
C ILE A 56 5.36 2.27 -1.60
N HIS A 57 5.20 1.03 -2.07
CA HIS A 57 5.69 -0.15 -1.36
C HIS A 57 7.21 -0.08 -1.16
N MET A 58 7.97 0.16 -2.23
CA MET A 58 9.43 0.19 -2.18
C MET A 58 9.97 1.31 -1.28
N GLU A 59 9.37 2.51 -1.31
CA GLU A 59 9.73 3.60 -0.41
C GLU A 59 9.50 3.24 1.06
N LEU A 60 8.38 2.60 1.39
CA LEU A 60 8.07 2.19 2.76
C LEU A 60 9.00 1.06 3.25
N ILE A 61 9.37 0.11 2.38
CA ILE A 61 10.35 -0.92 2.71
C ILE A 61 11.73 -0.31 2.97
N ASP A 62 12.17 0.69 2.18
CA ASP A 62 13.41 1.41 2.42
C ASP A 62 13.38 2.21 3.74
N GLU A 63 12.26 2.87 4.05
CA GLU A 63 12.04 3.54 5.33
C GLU A 63 12.14 2.56 6.52
N PHE A 64 11.49 1.40 6.42
CA PHE A 64 11.55 0.37 7.47
C PHE A 64 12.96 -0.23 7.60
N SER A 65 13.68 -0.46 6.49
CA SER A 65 15.06 -0.97 6.53
C SER A 65 15.99 0.02 7.24
N LYS A 66 15.89 1.32 6.92
CA LYS A 66 16.63 2.38 7.61
C LYS A 66 16.33 2.39 9.10
N GLN A 67 15.06 2.29 9.49
CA GLN A 67 14.67 2.24 10.90
C GLN A 67 15.23 1.00 11.62
N LEU A 68 15.09 -0.19 11.04
CA LEU A 68 15.59 -1.43 11.64
C LEU A 68 17.12 -1.41 11.84
N ARG A 69 17.87 -0.85 10.88
CA ARG A 69 19.32 -0.67 11.00
C ARG A 69 19.71 0.26 12.13
N LEU A 70 18.97 1.35 12.32
CA LEU A 70 19.18 2.25 13.47
C LEU A 70 18.85 1.58 14.81
N GLU A 71 17.90 0.64 14.82
CA GLU A 71 17.55 -0.19 15.98
C GLU A 71 18.51 -1.39 16.20
N GLY A 72 19.50 -1.60 15.33
CA GLY A 72 20.42 -2.74 15.39
C GLY A 72 19.76 -4.09 15.08
N ARG A 73 18.68 -4.08 14.30
CA ARG A 73 17.91 -5.27 13.88
C ARG A 73 18.21 -5.61 12.42
N GLY A 74 18.10 -6.89 12.08
CA GLY A 74 18.14 -7.33 10.68
C GLY A 74 16.88 -6.92 9.92
N ASP A 75 17.00 -6.66 8.62
CA ASP A 75 15.91 -6.28 7.73
C ASP A 75 15.36 -7.44 6.89
N GLU A 76 15.77 -8.68 7.20
CA GLU A 76 15.38 -9.91 6.49
C GLU A 76 13.86 -10.13 6.48
N THR A 77 13.17 -9.78 7.58
CA THR A 77 11.70 -9.90 7.72
C THR A 77 10.94 -8.96 6.79
N LEU A 78 11.58 -7.93 6.23
CA LEU A 78 10.92 -7.03 5.28
C LEU A 78 10.55 -7.74 3.97
N MET A 79 11.21 -8.86 3.64
CA MET A 79 10.85 -9.67 2.48
C MET A 79 9.44 -10.25 2.58
N ASP A 80 8.91 -10.45 3.79
CA ASP A 80 7.58 -11.01 3.99
C ASP A 80 6.49 -10.05 3.50
N TYR A 81 6.74 -8.74 3.51
CA TYR A 81 5.81 -7.75 2.96
C TYR A 81 5.59 -7.86 1.45
N ARG A 82 6.38 -8.67 0.73
CA ARG A 82 6.04 -9.08 -0.64
C ARG A 82 4.67 -9.74 -0.72
N LEU A 83 4.26 -10.49 0.32
CA LEU A 83 2.91 -11.06 0.42
C LEU A 83 1.85 -9.95 0.45
N THR A 84 2.09 -8.88 1.23
CA THR A 84 1.18 -7.72 1.28
C THR A 84 1.06 -7.03 -0.07
N LEU A 85 2.16 -6.86 -0.81
CA LEU A 85 2.11 -6.28 -2.15
C LEU A 85 1.29 -7.15 -3.11
N ILE A 86 1.53 -8.46 -3.12
CA ILE A 86 0.78 -9.41 -3.95
C ILE A 86 -0.71 -9.36 -3.62
N ASP A 87 -1.06 -9.33 -2.33
CA ASP A 87 -2.44 -9.31 -1.88
C ASP A 87 -3.17 -8.02 -2.31
N ILE A 88 -2.52 -6.87 -2.17
CA ILE A 88 -3.06 -5.57 -2.63
C ILE A 88 -3.27 -5.58 -4.15
N LEU A 89 -2.30 -6.06 -4.91
CA LEU A 89 -2.43 -6.14 -6.37
C LEU A 89 -3.55 -7.10 -6.78
N ALA A 90 -3.71 -8.22 -6.07
CA ALA A 90 -4.80 -9.17 -6.31
C ALA A 90 -6.17 -8.53 -6.06
N HIS A 91 -6.36 -7.82 -4.94
CA HIS A 91 -7.60 -7.11 -4.64
C HIS A 91 -7.91 -6.02 -5.67
N LEU A 92 -6.88 -5.29 -6.14
CA LEU A 92 -7.06 -4.28 -7.19
C LEU A 92 -7.47 -4.91 -8.53
N CYS A 93 -6.82 -6.01 -8.92
CA CYS A 93 -7.20 -6.78 -10.10
C CYS A 93 -8.66 -7.24 -10.03
N GLU A 94 -9.10 -7.73 -8.86
CA GLU A 94 -10.49 -8.11 -8.63
C GLU A 94 -11.46 -6.94 -8.72
N ALA A 95 -11.08 -5.74 -8.23
CA ALA A 95 -11.88 -4.53 -8.37
C ALA A 95 -12.07 -4.13 -9.85
N TYR A 96 -10.99 -4.11 -10.63
CA TYR A 96 -11.06 -3.86 -12.09
C TYR A 96 -11.87 -4.94 -12.81
N ARG A 97 -11.66 -6.22 -12.49
CA ARG A 97 -12.43 -7.34 -13.04
C ARG A 97 -13.92 -7.15 -12.76
N GLY A 98 -14.29 -6.83 -11.52
CA GLY A 98 -15.67 -6.58 -11.12
C GLY A 98 -16.30 -5.35 -11.77
N ALA A 99 -15.50 -4.36 -12.19
CA ALA A 99 -15.99 -3.18 -12.90
C ALA A 99 -16.28 -3.42 -14.39
N ILE A 100 -15.59 -4.38 -15.03
CA ILE A 100 -15.84 -4.77 -16.44
C ILE A 100 -17.18 -5.51 -16.59
N PHE A 101 -17.57 -6.28 -15.57
CA PHE A 101 -18.78 -7.10 -15.59
C PHE A 101 -20.03 -6.39 -15.03
N LYS A 102 -19.92 -5.10 -14.69
CA LYS A 102 -21.03 -4.25 -14.25
C LYS A 102 -21.42 -3.27 -15.35
#